data_AF-A0A7L4ERB9-F1
#
_entry.id   AF-A0A7L4ERB9-F1
#
_cell.length_a   1.000
_cell.length_b   1.000
_cell.length_c   1.000
_cell.angle_alpha   90.00
_cell.angle_beta   90.00
_cell.angle_gamma   90.00
#
_symmetry.space_group_name_H-M   'P 1'
#
loop_
_entity.id
_entity.type
_entity.pdbx_description
1 polymer ?
#
loop_
_entity_poly.entity_id
_entity_poly.type
_entity_poly.pdbx_seq_one_letter_code
_entity_poly.pdbx_strand_id
1 'polypeptide(L)'
;VDCSNYRRAVVDDHVMVACPRIMKPVCGSDSFTYDNDCGICAYNAEHDTNVTKIHEGPCKESVAVDCTRYRTQTTKDGKTLVSCPRDLNPVCGTDGTTYDNECAICAHNVEKRTHVGKRHSGQCREKTAELDCSKFPARKVKGGKDLVRCPRILRPVCGTDGFTYDNDCSICAHNVQQGTDVKKSHDGRCKEESTPVDCSTYLSGAKSGEAIGACPFILREICGTDGVTYSNDCALCAHNMEYGTQVAKKHDGRCVEEAPQLNCSQYRRATLKDGRELLACTMIYDPVCGTDGVTYASECTLCAHNLEHRTNLGKRKNGPCEEDITR
;
A
#
# COMPACT_ATOMS: atom_id res chain seq x y z
N VAL A 1 -5.76 -7.75 19.16
CA VAL A 1 -6.26 -8.80 18.25
C VAL A 1 -6.35 -10.07 19.04
N ASP A 2 -7.45 -10.81 18.94
CA ASP A 2 -7.55 -12.13 19.57
C ASP A 2 -6.92 -13.20 18.66
N CYS A 3 -5.66 -13.52 18.95
CA CYS A 3 -4.89 -14.49 18.17
C CYS A 3 -5.28 -15.95 18.43
N SER A 4 -6.15 -16.23 19.40
CA SER A 4 -6.62 -17.60 19.67
C SER A 4 -7.53 -18.15 18.56
N ASN A 5 -8.13 -17.26 17.76
CA ASN A 5 -8.99 -17.60 16.63
C ASN A 5 -8.22 -18.19 15.43
N TYR A 6 -6.89 -18.08 15.43
CA TYR A 6 -6.07 -18.56 14.31
C TYR A 6 -5.30 -19.81 14.69
N ARG A 7 -5.41 -20.85 13.86
CA ARG A 7 -4.71 -22.11 14.08
C ARG A 7 -3.20 -21.89 13.97
N ARG A 8 -2.47 -22.31 15.00
CA ARG A 8 -1.01 -22.28 15.06
C ARG A 8 -0.45 -23.68 14.85
N ALA A 9 0.65 -23.79 14.13
CA ALA A 9 1.40 -25.04 13.96
C ALA A 9 2.90 -24.76 14.09
N VAL A 10 3.65 -25.71 14.64
CA VAL A 10 5.11 -25.66 14.65
C VAL A 10 5.62 -26.61 13.59
N VAL A 11 6.36 -26.09 12.60
CA VAL A 11 6.97 -26.88 11.53
C VAL A 11 8.45 -26.55 11.47
N ASP A 12 9.28 -27.56 11.72
CA ASP A 12 10.75 -27.46 11.74
C ASP A 12 11.21 -26.29 12.65
N ASP A 13 10.76 -26.27 13.91
CA ASP A 13 11.02 -25.23 14.94
C ASP A 13 10.51 -23.81 14.64
N HIS A 14 9.55 -23.68 13.72
CA HIS A 14 8.94 -22.38 13.40
C HIS A 14 7.45 -22.37 13.61
N VAL A 15 6.97 -21.30 14.22
CA VAL A 15 5.54 -21.07 14.42
C VAL A 15 4.94 -20.51 13.14
N MET A 16 3.97 -21.22 12.60
CA MET A 16 3.15 -20.82 11.46
C MET A 16 1.74 -20.54 11.96
N VAL A 17 1.20 -19.39 11.59
CA VAL A 17 -0.21 -19.02 11.85
C VAL A 17 -0.97 -19.13 10.54
N ALA A 18 -2.03 -19.95 10.52
CA ALA A 18 -2.87 -20.12 9.35
C ALA A 18 -3.77 -18.88 9.20
N CYS A 19 -3.37 -17.97 8.31
CA CYS A 19 -4.08 -16.71 8.09
C CYS A 19 -4.96 -16.74 6.83
N PRO A 20 -6.16 -16.14 6.89
CA PRO A 20 -6.98 -15.96 5.69
C PRO A 20 -6.26 -15.08 4.67
N ARG A 21 -6.61 -15.25 3.40
CA ARG A 21 -6.05 -14.49 2.27
C ARG A 21 -6.81 -13.19 1.95
N ILE A 22 -7.66 -12.75 2.88
CA ILE A 22 -8.43 -11.51 2.75
C ILE A 22 -7.54 -10.31 3.08
N MET A 23 -7.67 -9.25 2.31
CA MET A 23 -7.07 -7.95 2.60
C MET A 23 -8.09 -7.12 3.38
N LYS A 24 -7.84 -6.98 4.68
CA LYS A 24 -8.59 -6.10 5.57
C LYS A 24 -7.57 -5.37 6.44
N PRO A 25 -6.88 -4.36 5.87
CA PRO A 25 -5.68 -3.81 6.48
C PRO A 25 -5.92 -3.29 7.89
N VAL A 26 -4.93 -3.42 8.77
CA VAL A 26 -4.98 -2.92 10.15
C VAL A 26 -3.68 -2.22 10.53
N CYS A 27 -3.78 -1.17 11.33
CA CYS A 27 -2.60 -0.45 11.80
C CYS A 27 -2.09 -1.06 13.12
N GLY A 28 -0.85 -1.54 13.11
CA GLY A 28 -0.16 -2.06 14.29
C GLY A 28 0.44 -0.98 15.18
N SER A 29 0.72 -1.32 16.44
CA SER A 29 1.36 -0.43 17.42
C SER A 29 2.79 -0.05 17.08
N ASP A 30 3.41 -0.79 16.18
CA ASP A 30 4.70 -0.53 15.55
C ASP A 30 4.60 0.37 14.31
N SER A 31 3.41 0.93 14.05
CA SER A 31 3.09 1.77 12.90
C SER A 31 3.25 1.08 11.54
N PHE A 32 3.23 -0.25 11.50
CA PHE A 32 3.11 -1.00 10.25
C PHE A 32 1.65 -1.30 9.93
N THR A 33 1.30 -1.15 8.66
CA THR A 33 0.05 -1.70 8.14
C THR A 33 0.23 -3.18 7.93
N TYR A 34 -0.59 -3.98 8.60
CA TYR A 34 -0.69 -5.42 8.35
C TYR A 34 -1.85 -5.69 7.41
N ASP A 35 -1.74 -6.77 6.64
CA ASP A 35 -2.74 -7.12 5.63
C ASP A 35 -4.11 -7.47 6.21
N ASN A 36 -4.13 -8.06 7.41
CA ASN A 36 -5.29 -8.25 8.27
C ASN A 36 -4.87 -8.52 9.72
N ASP A 37 -5.86 -8.69 10.60
CA ASP A 37 -5.67 -9.03 12.02
C ASP A 37 -4.77 -10.26 12.23
N CYS A 38 -4.90 -11.28 11.39
CA CYS A 38 -4.04 -12.46 11.48
C CYS A 38 -2.59 -12.13 11.14
N GLY A 39 -2.34 -11.16 10.26
CA GLY A 39 -0.99 -10.66 9.96
C GLY A 39 -0.23 -10.22 11.20
N ILE A 40 -0.88 -9.49 12.12
CA ILE A 40 -0.30 -9.11 13.42
C ILE A 40 0.01 -10.37 14.25
N CYS A 41 -0.92 -11.32 14.32
CA CYS A 41 -0.75 -12.55 15.08
C CYS A 41 0.39 -13.43 14.55
N ALA A 42 0.52 -13.52 13.21
CA ALA A 42 1.60 -14.23 12.54
C ALA A 42 2.95 -13.57 12.83
N TYR A 43 3.02 -12.25 12.71
CA TYR A 43 4.24 -11.49 12.98
C TYR A 43 4.71 -11.63 14.43
N ASN A 44 3.81 -11.47 15.40
CA ASN A 44 4.12 -11.66 16.82
C ASN A 44 4.62 -13.09 17.11
N ALA A 45 3.99 -14.09 16.49
CA ALA A 45 4.34 -15.49 16.66
C ALA A 45 5.71 -15.86 16.07
N GLU A 46 6.06 -15.28 14.92
CA GLU A 46 7.30 -15.59 14.20
C GLU A 46 8.50 -14.81 14.74
N HIS A 47 8.29 -13.57 15.21
CA HIS A 47 9.35 -12.66 15.62
C HIS A 47 9.48 -12.46 17.14
N ASP A 48 8.65 -13.16 17.94
CA ASP A 48 8.58 -12.99 19.40
C ASP A 48 8.36 -11.51 19.81
N THR A 49 7.36 -10.89 19.16
CA THR A 49 6.97 -9.49 19.40
C THR A 49 5.56 -9.38 19.98
N ASN A 50 5.20 -8.19 20.46
CA ASN A 50 3.89 -7.90 21.03
C ASN A 50 3.23 -6.68 20.37
N VAL A 51 3.13 -6.72 19.04
CA VAL A 51 2.41 -5.71 18.26
C VAL A 51 0.92 -5.84 18.54
N THR A 52 0.27 -4.74 18.89
CA THR A 52 -1.17 -4.66 19.12
C THR A 52 -1.84 -3.87 17.99
N LYS A 53 -3.13 -4.08 17.75
CA LYS A 53 -3.88 -3.28 16.77
C LYS A 53 -4.24 -1.93 17.39
N ILE A 54 -3.88 -0.83 16.73
CA ILE A 54 -4.31 0.52 17.09
C ILE A 54 -5.71 0.76 16.52
N HIS A 55 -5.90 0.58 15.21
CA HIS A 55 -7.17 0.83 14.53
C HIS A 55 -7.32 -0.03 13.27
N GLU A 56 -8.55 -0.15 12.78
CA GLU A 56 -8.87 -0.73 11.47
C GLU A 56 -8.40 0.20 10.35
N GLY A 57 -8.05 -0.38 9.20
CA GLY A 57 -7.51 0.36 8.06
C GLY A 57 -5.99 0.54 8.11
N PRO A 58 -5.39 1.03 7.02
CA PRO A 58 -3.95 1.27 6.93
C PRO A 58 -3.50 2.36 7.91
N CYS A 59 -2.25 2.26 8.40
CA CYS A 59 -1.65 3.35 9.16
C CYS A 59 -1.61 4.63 8.30
N LYS A 60 -2.02 5.76 8.89
CA LYS A 60 -1.98 7.06 8.22
C LYS A 60 -0.53 7.54 8.11
N GLU A 61 -0.11 7.94 6.91
CA GLU A 61 1.26 8.41 6.64
C GLU A 61 1.56 9.82 7.18
N SER A 62 0.55 10.56 7.64
CA SER A 62 0.75 11.85 8.28
C SER A 62 -0.35 12.11 9.32
N VAL A 63 0.07 12.18 10.58
CA VAL A 63 -0.75 12.68 11.68
C VAL A 63 -0.23 14.07 12.01
N ALA A 64 -1.09 15.08 11.88
CA ALA A 64 -0.77 16.42 12.35
C ALA A 64 -0.48 16.35 13.85
N VAL A 65 0.70 16.82 14.26
CA VAL A 65 1.03 16.89 15.67
C VAL A 65 0.30 18.07 16.26
N ASP A 66 -0.54 17.83 17.26
CA ASP A 66 -1.13 18.92 18.02
C ASP A 66 -0.03 19.61 18.85
N CYS A 67 0.39 20.77 18.38
CA CYS A 67 1.40 21.57 19.06
C CYS A 67 0.81 22.49 20.15
N THR A 68 -0.53 22.61 20.24
CA THR A 68 -1.18 23.48 21.22
C THR A 68 -1.05 22.94 22.65
N ARG A 69 -0.85 21.62 22.81
CA ARG A 69 -0.59 20.99 24.10
C ARG A 69 0.78 21.31 24.71
N TYR A 70 1.72 21.88 23.94
CA TYR A 70 3.04 22.25 24.43
C TYR A 70 3.12 23.74 24.71
N ARG A 71 3.54 24.09 25.93
CA ARG A 71 3.68 25.48 26.35
C ARG A 71 4.78 26.17 25.54
N THR A 72 4.47 27.34 24.99
CA THR A 72 5.45 28.19 24.29
C THR A 72 5.90 29.37 25.16
N GLN A 73 7.12 29.85 24.93
CA GLN A 73 7.67 31.04 25.57
C GLN A 73 8.40 31.89 24.54
N THR A 74 8.12 33.20 24.52
CA THR A 74 8.83 34.14 23.67
C THR A 74 10.02 34.72 24.44
N THR A 75 11.21 34.53 23.92
CA THR A 75 12.45 35.12 24.45
C THR A 75 12.49 36.63 24.19
N LYS A 76 13.37 37.34 24.90
CA LYS A 76 13.59 38.78 24.74
C LYS A 76 13.99 39.17 23.32
N ASP A 77 14.62 38.25 22.59
CA ASP A 77 15.05 38.43 21.19
C ASP A 77 13.94 38.10 20.18
N GLY A 78 12.70 37.88 20.63
CA GLY A 78 11.54 37.58 19.78
C GLY A 78 11.48 36.14 19.25
N LYS A 79 12.36 35.23 19.70
CA LYS A 79 12.30 33.80 19.35
C LYS A 79 11.30 33.07 20.24
N THR A 80 10.40 32.30 19.63
CA THR A 80 9.46 31.42 20.31
C THR A 80 10.13 30.07 20.59
N LEU A 81 10.19 29.67 21.86
CA LEU A 81 10.67 28.38 22.33
C LEU A 81 9.48 27.50 22.73
N VAL A 82 9.53 26.23 22.37
CA VAL A 82 8.55 25.22 22.80
C VAL A 82 9.13 24.47 24.00
N SER A 83 8.39 24.43 25.11
CA SER A 83 8.81 23.77 26.34
C SER A 83 8.51 22.27 26.24
N CYS A 84 9.51 21.49 25.81
CA CYS A 84 9.36 20.06 25.61
C CYS A 84 9.68 19.22 26.85
N PRO A 85 8.90 18.14 27.09
CA PRO A 85 9.29 17.12 28.05
C PRO A 85 10.54 16.37 27.58
N ARG A 86 11.27 15.77 28.52
CA ARG A 86 12.54 15.06 28.28
C ARG A 86 12.37 13.55 28.09
N ASP A 87 11.13 13.10 27.87
CA ASP A 87 10.86 11.71 27.52
C ASP A 87 11.35 11.42 26.09
N LEU A 88 12.09 10.32 25.95
CA LEU A 88 12.56 9.86 24.66
C LEU A 88 11.53 8.88 24.09
N ASN A 89 10.66 9.39 23.23
CA ASN A 89 9.61 8.64 22.53
C ASN A 89 9.74 8.93 21.04
N PRO A 90 10.75 8.35 20.35
CA PRO A 90 11.14 8.80 19.02
C PRO A 90 9.98 8.76 18.02
N VAL A 91 9.96 9.72 17.11
CA VAL A 91 8.97 9.79 16.02
C VAL A 91 9.64 10.14 14.69
N CYS A 92 9.13 9.58 13.60
CA CYS A 92 9.59 9.94 12.27
C CYS A 92 8.73 11.07 11.73
N GLY A 93 9.35 12.19 11.34
CA GLY A 93 8.67 13.30 10.70
C GLY A 93 8.31 13.00 9.24
N THR A 94 7.34 13.74 8.70
CA THR A 94 6.98 13.70 7.26
C THR A 94 8.12 14.14 6.36
N ASP A 95 9.07 14.91 6.90
CA ASP A 95 10.33 15.32 6.27
C ASP A 95 11.38 14.18 6.21
N GLY A 96 11.14 13.06 6.91
CA GLY A 96 12.08 11.95 7.01
C GLY A 96 13.13 12.12 8.10
N THR A 97 12.98 13.09 9.01
CA THR A 97 13.87 13.29 10.16
C THR A 97 13.33 12.56 11.39
N THR A 98 14.21 11.88 12.13
CA THR A 98 13.88 11.33 13.44
C THR A 98 13.92 12.42 14.49
N TYR A 99 12.83 12.59 15.23
CA TYR A 99 12.72 13.51 16.35
C TYR A 99 12.64 12.72 17.67
N ASP A 100 13.20 13.27 18.75
CA ASP A 100 13.23 12.62 20.07
C ASP A 100 11.82 12.31 20.61
N ASN A 101 10.85 13.17 20.27
CA ASN A 101 9.42 13.00 20.56
C ASN A 101 8.57 13.96 19.70
N GLU A 102 7.25 13.87 19.84
CA GLU A 102 6.30 14.73 19.11
C GLU A 102 6.48 16.23 19.43
N CYS A 103 6.94 16.58 20.63
CA CYS A 103 7.22 17.98 20.96
C CYS A 103 8.41 18.54 20.17
N ALA A 104 9.43 17.71 19.93
CA ALA A 104 10.57 18.12 19.13
C ALA A 104 10.20 18.46 17.67
N ILE A 105 9.17 17.81 17.10
CA ILE A 105 8.56 18.23 15.82
C ILE A 105 7.99 19.65 15.94
N CYS A 106 7.22 19.93 17.00
CA CYS A 106 6.64 21.26 17.23
C CYS A 106 7.71 22.34 17.42
N ALA A 107 8.76 22.05 18.20
CA ALA A 107 9.89 22.96 18.38
C ALA A 107 10.57 23.27 17.03
N HIS A 108 10.80 22.26 16.22
CA HIS A 108 11.39 22.41 14.89
C HIS A 108 10.51 23.25 13.95
N ASN A 109 9.19 22.99 13.92
CA ASN A 109 8.26 23.76 13.10
C ASN A 109 8.23 25.24 13.47
N VAL A 110 8.27 25.55 14.76
CA VAL A 110 8.31 26.93 15.24
C VAL A 110 9.65 27.60 14.90
N GLU A 111 10.77 26.91 15.11
CA GLU A 111 12.11 27.46 14.88
C GLU A 111 12.40 27.67 13.38
N LYS A 112 12.08 26.67 12.56
CA LYS A 112 12.40 26.65 11.12
C LYS A 112 11.26 27.16 10.24
N ARG A 113 10.09 27.48 10.80
CA ARG A 113 8.87 27.87 10.08
C ARG A 113 8.44 26.81 9.06
N THR A 114 8.48 25.55 9.47
CA THR A 114 8.09 24.38 8.68
C THR A 114 6.75 23.79 9.15
N HIS A 115 6.19 22.88 8.36
CA HIS A 115 4.93 22.17 8.67
C HIS A 115 5.16 20.65 8.67
N VAL A 116 6.15 20.19 9.43
CA VAL A 116 6.45 18.77 9.59
C VAL A 116 5.36 18.13 10.44
N GLY A 117 4.68 17.13 9.89
CA GLY A 117 3.78 16.26 10.63
C GLY A 117 4.52 15.04 11.17
N LYS A 118 3.86 14.25 12.01
CA LYS A 118 4.35 12.92 12.39
C LYS A 118 3.99 11.95 11.26
N ARG A 119 4.99 11.31 10.66
CA ARG A 119 4.79 10.21 9.72
C ARG A 119 4.42 8.92 10.43
N HIS A 120 5.20 8.53 11.44
CA HIS A 120 4.93 7.36 12.26
C HIS A 120 5.65 7.43 13.62
N SER A 121 5.27 6.58 14.57
CA SER A 121 6.00 6.41 15.83
C SER A 121 7.30 5.63 15.61
N GLY A 122 8.31 5.86 16.44
CA GLY A 122 9.65 5.29 16.28
C GLY A 122 10.55 6.14 15.38
N GLN A 123 11.82 5.75 15.26
CA GLN A 123 12.80 6.45 14.43
C GLN A 123 12.48 6.31 12.94
N CYS A 124 12.80 7.32 12.14
CA CYS A 124 12.79 7.17 10.69
C CYS A 124 13.73 6.04 10.28
N ARG A 125 13.26 5.23 9.33
CA ARG A 125 14.09 4.20 8.72
C ARG A 125 15.02 4.88 7.73
N GLU A 126 16.26 4.40 7.62
CA GLU A 126 17.12 4.79 6.51
C GLU A 126 16.37 4.51 5.21
N LYS A 127 16.33 5.51 4.32
CA LYS A 127 15.91 5.31 2.94
C LYS A 127 16.99 4.48 2.25
N THR A 128 17.05 3.18 2.51
CA THR A 128 17.86 2.29 1.70
C THR A 128 17.18 2.22 0.34
N ALA A 129 17.74 2.96 -0.63
CA ALA A 129 17.33 2.89 -2.03
C ALA A 129 17.49 1.45 -2.56
N GLU A 130 18.45 0.71 -2.01
CA GLU A 130 18.77 -0.65 -2.43
C GLU A 130 18.06 -1.71 -1.59
N LEU A 131 17.57 -2.74 -2.29
CA LEU A 131 16.98 -3.94 -1.71
C LEU A 131 18.10 -4.85 -1.17
N ASP A 132 18.08 -5.14 0.13
CA ASP A 132 19.02 -6.08 0.76
C ASP A 132 18.33 -7.39 1.14
N CYS A 133 18.46 -8.40 0.27
CA CYS A 133 17.90 -9.73 0.50
C CYS A 133 18.64 -10.55 1.56
N SER A 134 19.81 -10.10 2.03
CA SER A 134 20.54 -10.77 3.13
C SER A 134 19.75 -10.72 4.45
N LYS A 135 18.87 -9.73 4.59
CA LYS A 135 17.92 -9.59 5.72
C LYS A 135 16.82 -10.64 5.70
N PHE A 136 16.60 -11.31 4.57
CA PHE A 136 15.53 -12.30 4.36
C PHE A 136 16.12 -13.64 3.90
N PRO A 137 16.89 -14.32 4.77
CA PRO A 137 17.60 -15.53 4.39
C PRO A 137 16.64 -16.63 3.96
N ALA A 138 16.89 -17.20 2.78
CA ALA A 138 16.16 -18.36 2.28
C ALA A 138 16.53 -19.61 3.09
N ARG A 139 15.55 -20.48 3.34
CA ARG A 139 15.75 -21.73 4.07
C ARG A 139 15.27 -22.92 3.26
N LYS A 140 16.00 -24.04 3.36
CA LYS A 140 15.62 -25.29 2.71
C LYS A 140 14.40 -25.90 3.39
N VAL A 141 13.35 -26.15 2.61
CA VAL A 141 12.17 -26.88 3.06
C VAL A 141 12.22 -28.33 2.58
N LYS A 142 11.51 -29.24 3.25
CA LYS A 142 11.38 -30.65 2.83
C LYS A 142 11.00 -30.73 1.35
N GLY A 143 11.91 -31.23 0.52
CA GLY A 143 11.81 -31.23 -0.95
C GLY A 143 12.90 -30.42 -1.67
N GLY A 144 13.87 -29.84 -0.94
CA GLY A 144 15.08 -29.24 -1.52
C GLY A 144 14.90 -27.83 -2.10
N LYS A 145 13.70 -27.26 -1.98
CA LYS A 145 13.40 -25.90 -2.43
C LYS A 145 13.75 -24.89 -1.35
N ASP A 146 14.38 -23.80 -1.77
CA ASP A 146 14.67 -22.66 -0.91
C ASP A 146 13.41 -21.79 -0.81
N LEU A 147 13.04 -21.39 0.41
CA LEU A 147 11.86 -20.57 0.71
C LEU A 147 12.25 -19.41 1.60
N VAL A 148 11.88 -18.20 1.18
CA VAL A 148 11.92 -17.01 2.02
C VAL A 148 10.54 -16.85 2.66
N ARG A 149 10.50 -16.67 3.98
CA ARG A 149 9.27 -16.37 4.72
C ARG A 149 9.18 -14.86 4.93
N CYS A 150 8.04 -14.28 4.60
CA CYS A 150 7.85 -12.85 4.63
C CYS A 150 6.79 -12.44 5.65
N PRO A 151 7.04 -11.36 6.40
CA PRO A 151 6.03 -10.79 7.27
C PRO A 151 4.87 -10.26 6.42
N ARG A 152 3.65 -10.33 6.95
CA ARG A 152 2.42 -9.86 6.28
C ARG A 152 2.19 -8.37 6.46
N ILE A 153 3.27 -7.61 6.32
CA ILE A 153 3.30 -6.15 6.40
C ILE A 153 3.09 -5.59 4.99
N LEU A 154 2.09 -4.72 4.83
CA LEU A 154 1.82 -4.02 3.58
C LEU A 154 2.64 -2.73 3.52
N ARG A 155 3.75 -2.79 2.78
CA ARG A 155 4.59 -1.64 2.45
C ARG A 155 5.00 -1.79 0.98
N PRO A 156 4.10 -1.46 0.05
CA PRO A 156 4.28 -1.81 -1.35
C PRO A 156 5.57 -1.22 -1.91
N VAL A 157 6.23 -1.99 -2.77
CA VAL A 157 7.45 -1.58 -3.46
C VAL A 157 7.35 -1.95 -4.94
N CYS A 158 7.86 -1.08 -5.80
CA CYS A 158 7.89 -1.32 -7.24
C CYS A 158 9.19 -2.03 -7.61
N GLY A 159 9.09 -3.18 -8.24
CA GLY A 159 10.23 -3.90 -8.80
C GLY A 159 10.70 -3.28 -10.12
N THR A 160 11.94 -3.56 -10.51
CA THR A 160 12.49 -3.21 -11.84
C THR A 160 11.81 -3.97 -12.99
N ASP A 161 11.02 -4.98 -12.67
CA ASP A 161 10.17 -5.74 -13.59
C ASP A 161 8.79 -5.11 -13.81
N GLY A 162 8.50 -3.98 -13.15
CA GLY A 162 7.23 -3.27 -13.25
C GLY A 162 6.11 -3.87 -12.40
N PHE A 163 6.39 -4.90 -11.58
CA PHE A 163 5.42 -5.46 -10.65
C PHE A 163 5.49 -4.80 -9.27
N THR A 164 4.33 -4.62 -8.65
CA THR A 164 4.24 -4.20 -7.26
C THR A 164 4.31 -5.42 -6.36
N TYR A 165 5.14 -5.37 -5.32
CA TYR A 165 5.27 -6.42 -4.31
C TYR A 165 4.77 -5.90 -2.96
N ASP A 166 4.23 -6.79 -2.11
CA ASP A 166 3.66 -6.43 -0.80
C ASP A 166 4.65 -5.66 0.09
N ASN A 167 5.92 -6.04 0.04
CA ASN A 167 7.05 -5.44 0.74
C ASN A 167 8.39 -5.92 0.16
N ASP A 168 9.51 -5.40 0.68
CA ASP A 168 10.87 -5.76 0.24
C ASP A 168 11.14 -7.28 0.31
N CYS A 169 10.65 -7.96 1.35
CA CYS A 169 10.83 -9.41 1.47
C CYS A 169 10.16 -10.15 0.31
N SER A 170 9.00 -9.69 -0.14
CA SER A 170 8.26 -10.31 -1.24
C SER A 170 9.03 -10.29 -2.57
N ILE A 171 9.85 -9.25 -2.84
CA ILE A 171 10.77 -9.26 -3.99
C ILE A 171 11.83 -10.36 -3.81
N CYS A 172 12.46 -10.43 -2.63
CA CYS A 172 13.48 -11.44 -2.35
C CYS A 172 12.92 -12.88 -2.43
N ALA A 173 11.71 -13.09 -1.92
CA ALA A 173 11.01 -14.36 -2.02
C ALA A 173 10.70 -14.73 -3.47
N HIS A 174 10.27 -13.77 -4.28
CA HIS A 174 10.04 -13.98 -5.71
C HIS A 174 11.33 -14.38 -6.44
N ASN A 175 12.43 -13.65 -6.20
CA ASN A 175 13.75 -13.96 -6.78
C ASN A 175 14.21 -15.38 -6.46
N VAL A 176 14.06 -15.81 -5.20
CA VAL A 176 14.43 -17.18 -4.79
C VAL A 176 13.50 -18.23 -5.40
N GLN A 177 12.18 -17.98 -5.44
CA GLN A 177 11.20 -18.96 -5.92
C GLN A 177 11.21 -19.13 -7.45
N GLN A 178 11.42 -18.04 -8.18
CA GLN A 178 11.36 -18.00 -9.65
C GLN A 178 12.75 -17.98 -10.31
N GLY A 179 13.83 -17.83 -9.53
CA GLY A 179 15.19 -17.71 -10.06
C GLY A 179 15.42 -16.39 -10.81
N THR A 180 14.80 -15.30 -10.37
CA THR A 180 14.90 -13.96 -10.98
C THR A 180 15.85 -13.05 -10.19
N ASP A 181 16.24 -11.91 -10.77
CA ASP A 181 17.05 -10.86 -10.13
C ASP A 181 16.33 -9.50 -10.19
N VAL A 182 15.10 -9.46 -9.68
CA VAL A 182 14.30 -8.23 -9.59
C VAL A 182 14.89 -7.35 -8.49
N LYS A 183 15.17 -6.09 -8.81
CA LYS A 183 15.65 -5.09 -7.85
C LYS A 183 14.51 -4.15 -7.48
N LYS A 184 14.66 -3.42 -6.38
CA LYS A 184 13.72 -2.34 -6.05
C LYS A 184 13.97 -1.15 -6.97
N SER A 185 12.94 -0.73 -7.70
CA SER A 185 12.93 0.49 -8.51
C SER A 185 12.68 1.71 -7.62
N HIS A 186 11.58 1.69 -6.87
CA HIS A 186 11.24 2.72 -5.88
C HIS A 186 10.27 2.18 -4.83
N ASP A 187 10.17 2.88 -3.70
CA ASP A 187 9.14 2.61 -2.69
C ASP A 187 7.74 3.01 -3.21
N GLY A 188 6.69 2.35 -2.74
CA GLY A 188 5.32 2.52 -3.23
C GLY A 188 4.97 1.56 -4.36
N ARG A 189 3.70 1.56 -4.76
CA ARG A 189 3.23 0.76 -5.89
C ARG A 189 3.86 1.24 -7.19
N CYS A 190 4.09 0.34 -8.14
CA CYS A 190 4.38 0.75 -9.50
C CYS A 190 3.26 1.66 -9.99
N LYS A 191 3.64 2.76 -10.64
CA LYS A 191 2.66 3.62 -11.30
C LYS A 191 2.11 2.83 -12.47
N GLU A 192 0.79 2.64 -12.51
CA GLU A 192 0.15 2.27 -13.78
C GLU A 192 0.54 3.35 -14.79
N GLU A 193 0.98 2.97 -15.99
CA GLU A 193 1.37 3.92 -17.02
C GLU A 193 0.17 4.81 -17.35
N SER A 194 0.13 5.99 -16.75
CA SER A 194 -0.82 7.04 -17.08
C SER A 194 -0.06 8.16 -17.74
N THR A 195 -0.48 8.55 -18.93
CA THR A 195 0.10 9.70 -19.63
C THR A 195 -0.59 10.96 -19.10
N PRO A 196 0.15 11.93 -18.52
CA PRO A 196 -0.41 13.25 -18.27
C PRO A 196 -0.92 13.83 -19.60
N VAL A 197 -2.13 14.36 -19.59
CA VAL A 197 -2.66 15.08 -20.75
C VAL A 197 -2.13 16.50 -20.68
N ASP A 198 -1.50 16.97 -21.76
CA ASP A 198 -1.02 18.34 -21.84
C ASP A 198 -2.21 19.29 -22.02
N CYS A 199 -2.73 19.81 -20.91
CA CYS A 199 -3.87 20.72 -20.93
C CYS A 199 -3.52 22.13 -21.46
N SER A 200 -2.22 22.46 -21.62
CA SER A 200 -1.80 23.77 -22.10
C SER A 200 -2.27 24.06 -23.51
N THR A 201 -2.45 23.02 -24.33
CA THR A 201 -2.92 23.13 -25.71
C THR A 201 -4.39 23.56 -25.81
N TYR A 202 -5.15 23.48 -24.73
CA TYR A 202 -6.59 23.81 -24.69
C TYR A 202 -6.89 25.14 -23.97
N LEU A 203 -5.87 25.85 -23.48
CA LEU A 203 -6.01 27.11 -22.74
C LEU A 203 -6.31 28.35 -23.61
N SER A 204 -6.47 28.19 -24.92
CA SER A 204 -6.63 29.31 -25.85
C SER A 204 -8.03 29.94 -25.76
N GLY A 205 -8.16 31.07 -25.04
CA GLY A 205 -9.32 31.96 -25.23
C GLY A 205 -9.71 32.92 -24.10
N ALA A 206 -9.17 32.80 -22.89
CA ALA A 206 -9.53 33.70 -21.79
C ALA A 206 -8.45 34.77 -21.55
N LYS A 207 -8.85 36.04 -21.44
CA LYS A 207 -7.99 37.15 -20.99
C LYS A 207 -7.57 37.05 -19.51
N SER A 208 -7.77 35.89 -18.88
CA SER A 208 -7.16 35.41 -17.65
C SER A 208 -7.04 33.91 -17.81
N GLY A 209 -5.81 33.37 -17.89
CA GLY A 209 -5.52 31.99 -18.28
C GLY A 209 -5.95 30.93 -17.25
N GLU A 210 -7.26 30.82 -17.00
CA GLU A 210 -7.83 30.02 -15.90
C GLU A 210 -8.98 29.10 -16.34
N ALA A 211 -9.41 29.11 -17.62
CA ALA A 211 -10.49 28.23 -18.08
C ALA A 211 -10.35 27.79 -19.55
N ILE A 212 -10.57 26.49 -19.79
CA ILE A 212 -10.79 25.94 -21.13
C ILE A 212 -12.18 26.40 -21.59
N GLY A 213 -12.21 27.41 -22.48
CA GLY A 213 -13.46 28.04 -22.93
C GLY A 213 -14.28 27.20 -23.92
N ALA A 214 -13.64 26.29 -24.66
CA ALA A 214 -14.32 25.37 -25.58
C ALA A 214 -13.43 24.17 -25.93
N CYS A 215 -14.01 22.98 -25.90
CA CYS A 215 -13.36 21.77 -26.41
C CYS A 215 -13.81 21.45 -27.84
N PRO A 216 -12.92 20.89 -28.68
CA PRO A 216 -13.31 20.43 -30.00
C PRO A 216 -14.32 19.27 -29.88
N PHE A 217 -15.34 19.28 -30.75
CA PHE A 217 -16.33 18.20 -30.87
C PHE A 217 -15.75 16.97 -31.61
N ILE A 218 -14.59 16.50 -31.19
CA ILE A 218 -13.92 15.31 -31.73
C ILE A 218 -14.09 14.20 -30.69
N LEU A 219 -14.75 13.11 -31.07
CA LEU A 219 -14.87 11.93 -30.21
C LEU A 219 -13.60 11.07 -30.36
N ARG A 220 -12.75 11.11 -29.34
CA ARG A 220 -11.56 10.26 -29.16
C ARG A 220 -11.54 9.84 -27.71
N GLU A 221 -12.34 8.84 -27.39
CA GLU A 221 -12.54 8.40 -26.02
C GLU A 221 -11.21 8.07 -25.35
N ILE A 222 -11.09 8.44 -24.08
CA ILE A 222 -9.97 8.08 -23.23
C ILE A 222 -10.50 7.64 -21.87
N CYS A 223 -9.79 6.74 -21.21
CA CYS A 223 -10.07 6.36 -19.85
C CYS A 223 -9.22 7.20 -18.91
N GLY A 224 -9.84 7.94 -18.01
CA GLY A 224 -9.16 8.65 -16.94
C GLY A 224 -8.67 7.71 -15.85
N THR A 225 -7.69 8.16 -15.08
CA THR A 225 -7.19 7.49 -13.87
C THR A 225 -8.23 7.43 -12.74
N ASP A 226 -9.29 8.22 -12.84
CA ASP A 226 -10.50 8.19 -12.02
C ASP A 226 -11.52 7.12 -12.47
N GLY A 227 -11.22 6.37 -13.55
CA GLY A 227 -12.13 5.37 -14.11
C GLY A 227 -13.28 5.97 -14.92
N VAL A 228 -13.27 7.28 -15.21
CA VAL A 228 -14.28 7.94 -16.03
C VAL A 228 -13.84 7.94 -17.49
N THR A 229 -14.76 7.64 -18.39
CA THR A 229 -14.53 7.78 -19.84
C THR A 229 -14.77 9.23 -20.25
N TYR A 230 -13.73 9.89 -20.76
CA TYR A 230 -13.83 11.24 -21.30
C TYR A 230 -13.93 11.18 -22.82
N SER A 231 -14.74 12.07 -23.39
CA SER A 231 -14.98 12.15 -24.84
C SER A 231 -13.72 12.44 -25.64
N ASN A 232 -12.75 13.14 -25.03
CA ASN A 232 -11.40 13.41 -25.52
C ASN A 232 -10.52 14.02 -24.41
N ASP A 233 -9.24 14.18 -24.73
CA ASP A 233 -8.21 14.82 -23.87
C ASP A 233 -8.65 16.21 -23.33
N CYS A 234 -9.33 17.02 -24.15
CA CYS A 234 -9.80 18.34 -23.72
C CYS A 234 -10.90 18.26 -22.65
N ALA A 235 -11.84 17.31 -22.79
CA ALA A 235 -12.91 17.12 -21.80
C ALA A 235 -12.34 16.72 -20.43
N LEU A 236 -11.31 15.88 -20.41
CA LEU A 236 -10.58 15.53 -19.19
C LEU A 236 -9.88 16.76 -18.59
N CYS A 237 -9.20 17.55 -19.41
CA CYS A 237 -8.57 18.80 -18.97
C CYS A 237 -9.58 19.81 -18.41
N ALA A 238 -10.75 19.95 -19.04
CA ALA A 238 -11.82 20.82 -18.57
C ALA A 238 -12.33 20.37 -17.19
N HIS A 239 -12.53 19.07 -16.99
CA HIS A 239 -12.89 18.50 -15.69
C HIS A 239 -11.84 18.81 -14.62
N ASN A 240 -10.55 18.61 -14.92
CA ASN A 240 -9.46 18.94 -13.99
C ASN A 240 -9.47 20.42 -13.57
N MET A 241 -9.72 21.33 -14.52
CA MET A 241 -9.76 22.78 -14.22
C MET A 241 -11.02 23.19 -13.47
N GLU A 242 -12.20 22.65 -13.85
CA GLU A 242 -13.48 22.97 -13.23
C GLU A 242 -13.55 22.48 -11.77
N TYR A 243 -13.08 21.26 -11.52
CA TYR A 243 -13.16 20.61 -10.21
C TYR A 243 -11.85 20.66 -9.42
N GLY A 244 -10.79 21.24 -9.96
CA GLY A 244 -9.46 21.27 -9.33
C GLY A 244 -8.85 19.87 -9.14
N THR A 245 -9.21 18.92 -9.99
CA THR A 245 -8.73 17.53 -9.95
C THR A 245 -7.44 17.36 -10.78
N GLN A 246 -6.75 16.24 -10.57
CA GLN A 246 -5.49 15.89 -11.26
C GLN A 246 -5.62 14.51 -11.95
N VAL A 247 -6.70 14.33 -12.72
CA VAL A 247 -6.93 13.10 -13.48
C VAL A 247 -5.94 13.05 -14.64
N ALA A 248 -5.14 11.99 -14.72
CA ALA A 248 -4.32 11.66 -15.89
C ALA A 248 -5.05 10.67 -16.82
N LYS A 249 -4.61 10.56 -18.08
CA LYS A 249 -5.12 9.53 -19.01
C LYS A 249 -4.49 8.19 -18.66
N LYS A 250 -5.32 7.19 -18.35
CA LYS A 250 -4.92 5.80 -18.08
C LYS A 250 -4.64 5.04 -19.38
N HIS A 251 -5.55 5.10 -20.35
CA HIS A 251 -5.33 4.55 -21.70
C HIS A 251 -6.26 5.23 -22.71
N ASP A 252 -5.95 5.08 -24.01
CA ASP A 252 -6.88 5.48 -25.08
C ASP A 252 -8.07 4.51 -25.17
N GLY A 253 -9.23 5.02 -25.58
CA GLY A 253 -10.50 4.30 -25.60
C GLY A 253 -11.31 4.43 -24.31
N ARG A 254 -12.57 4.02 -24.34
CA ARG A 254 -13.45 3.98 -23.17
C ARG A 254 -12.86 3.17 -22.02
N CYS A 255 -13.12 3.60 -20.78
CA CYS A 255 -12.92 2.73 -19.64
C CYS A 255 -13.74 1.45 -19.85
N VAL A 256 -13.05 0.32 -19.74
CA VAL A 256 -13.69 -0.98 -19.82
C VAL A 256 -14.07 -1.36 -18.40
N GLU A 257 -15.35 -1.25 -18.05
CA GLU A 257 -15.88 -1.72 -16.75
C GLU A 257 -15.84 -3.25 -16.61
N GLU A 258 -15.67 -3.97 -17.73
CA GLU A 258 -15.52 -5.41 -17.69
C GLU A 258 -14.09 -5.75 -17.26
N ALA A 259 -13.86 -5.75 -15.95
CA ALA A 259 -12.72 -6.46 -15.39
C ALA A 259 -12.76 -7.89 -15.97
N PRO A 260 -11.68 -8.37 -16.63
CA PRO A 260 -11.67 -9.68 -17.26
C PRO A 260 -12.20 -10.73 -16.30
N GLN A 261 -13.10 -11.61 -16.76
CA GLN A 261 -13.70 -12.63 -15.91
C GLN A 261 -12.62 -13.43 -15.17
N LEU A 262 -12.83 -13.67 -13.88
CA LEU A 262 -11.88 -14.40 -13.05
C LEU A 262 -11.62 -15.79 -13.64
N ASN A 263 -10.41 -16.03 -14.17
CA ASN A 263 -10.05 -17.32 -14.72
C ASN A 263 -9.10 -18.08 -13.80
N CYS A 264 -9.65 -18.88 -12.89
CA CYS A 264 -8.83 -19.65 -11.95
C CYS A 264 -8.05 -20.81 -12.57
N SER A 265 -8.33 -21.18 -13.83
CA SER A 265 -7.64 -22.30 -14.50
C SER A 265 -6.20 -21.96 -14.90
N GLN A 266 -5.85 -20.67 -14.99
CA GLN A 266 -4.50 -20.23 -15.34
C GLN A 266 -3.47 -20.45 -14.22
N TYR A 267 -3.93 -20.64 -12.97
CA TYR A 267 -3.05 -20.79 -11.82
C TYR A 267 -2.68 -22.24 -11.56
N ARG A 268 -1.40 -22.46 -11.27
CA ARG A 268 -0.85 -23.79 -10.99
C ARG A 268 -1.40 -24.34 -9.67
N ARG A 269 -1.97 -25.54 -9.73
CA ARG A 269 -2.39 -26.32 -8.57
C ARG A 269 -1.28 -27.23 -8.08
N ALA A 270 -1.19 -27.39 -6.77
CA ALA A 270 -0.31 -28.36 -6.10
C ALA A 270 -1.18 -29.29 -5.23
N THR A 271 -0.97 -30.59 -5.37
CA THR A 271 -1.66 -31.59 -4.56
C THR A 271 -0.77 -32.00 -3.39
N LEU A 272 -1.29 -31.83 -2.17
CA LEU A 272 -0.64 -32.26 -0.93
C LEU A 272 -0.70 -33.78 -0.78
N LYS A 273 0.11 -34.32 0.14
CA LYS A 273 0.15 -35.76 0.45
C LYS A 273 -1.19 -36.33 0.95
N ASP A 274 -2.04 -35.49 1.51
CA ASP A 274 -3.38 -35.85 1.99
C ASP A 274 -4.48 -35.66 0.93
N GLY A 275 -4.11 -35.41 -0.32
CA GLY A 275 -5.03 -35.22 -1.44
C GLY A 275 -5.65 -33.82 -1.54
N ARG A 276 -5.35 -32.91 -0.61
CA ARG A 276 -5.84 -31.53 -0.70
C ARG A 276 -5.12 -30.76 -1.81
N GLU A 277 -5.87 -30.01 -2.60
CA GLU A 277 -5.32 -29.09 -3.60
C GLU A 277 -5.05 -27.70 -3.00
N LEU A 278 -3.97 -27.07 -3.43
CA LEU A 278 -3.62 -25.69 -3.12
C LEU A 278 -3.25 -24.94 -4.40
N LEU A 279 -3.61 -23.65 -4.47
CA LEU A 279 -3.04 -22.74 -5.46
C LEU A 279 -1.75 -22.12 -4.90
N ALA A 280 -0.68 -22.18 -5.69
CA ALA A 280 0.58 -21.51 -5.40
C ALA A 280 0.56 -20.11 -6.01
N CYS A 281 0.30 -19.10 -5.19
CA CYS A 281 0.27 -17.71 -5.63
C CYS A 281 1.64 -17.04 -5.43
N THR A 282 1.99 -16.15 -6.35
CA THR A 282 3.14 -15.26 -6.19
C THR A 282 2.84 -14.19 -5.14
N MET A 283 3.88 -13.53 -4.64
CA MET A 283 3.77 -12.40 -3.71
C MET A 283 3.59 -11.05 -4.45
N ILE A 284 3.04 -11.11 -5.67
CA ILE A 284 2.71 -9.92 -6.46
C ILE A 284 1.42 -9.34 -5.90
N TYR A 285 1.47 -8.04 -5.62
CA TYR A 285 0.36 -7.28 -5.09
C TYR A 285 -0.36 -6.55 -6.22
N ASP A 286 -1.48 -7.12 -6.65
CA ASP A 286 -2.37 -6.61 -7.69
C ASP A 286 -3.82 -6.81 -7.23
N PRO A 287 -4.29 -5.96 -6.30
CA PRO A 287 -5.48 -6.25 -5.53
C PRO A 287 -6.72 -6.31 -6.41
N VAL A 288 -7.66 -7.18 -6.04
CA VAL A 288 -8.96 -7.31 -6.71
C VAL A 288 -10.09 -7.30 -5.70
N CYS A 289 -11.21 -6.73 -6.10
CA CYS A 289 -12.42 -6.73 -5.31
C CYS A 289 -13.29 -7.92 -5.72
N GLY A 290 -13.56 -8.82 -4.78
CA GLY A 290 -14.46 -9.96 -4.99
C GLY A 290 -15.93 -9.54 -5.08
N THR A 291 -16.78 -10.42 -5.61
CA THR A 291 -18.24 -10.24 -5.62
C THR A 291 -18.87 -10.26 -4.23
N ASP A 292 -18.12 -10.72 -3.22
CA ASP A 292 -18.45 -10.66 -1.80
C ASP A 292 -18.14 -9.29 -1.16
N GLY A 293 -17.57 -8.34 -1.92
CA GLY A 293 -17.16 -7.05 -1.39
C GLY A 293 -15.87 -7.11 -0.56
N VAL A 294 -15.13 -8.22 -0.61
CA VAL A 294 -13.84 -8.36 0.09
C VAL A 294 -12.68 -8.12 -0.89
N THR A 295 -11.64 -7.44 -0.42
CA THR A 295 -10.41 -7.25 -1.21
C THR A 295 -9.51 -8.47 -1.06
N TYR A 296 -8.93 -8.92 -2.16
CA TYR A 296 -7.92 -9.98 -2.22
C TYR A 296 -6.62 -9.41 -2.79
N ALA A 297 -5.46 -9.91 -2.36
CA ALA A 297 -4.15 -9.36 -2.78
C ALA A 297 -3.85 -9.56 -4.29
N SER A 298 -4.47 -10.58 -4.89
CA SER A 298 -4.47 -10.83 -6.33
C SER A 298 -5.61 -11.77 -6.73
N GLU A 299 -5.91 -11.84 -8.03
CA GLU A 299 -6.83 -12.85 -8.59
C GLU A 299 -6.47 -14.28 -8.16
N CYS A 300 -5.17 -14.61 -8.08
CA CYS A 300 -4.73 -15.91 -7.60
C CYS A 300 -5.20 -16.15 -6.16
N THR A 301 -5.08 -15.16 -5.28
CA THR A 301 -5.51 -15.31 -3.88
C THR A 301 -7.04 -15.42 -3.73
N LEU A 302 -7.81 -14.76 -4.60
CA LEU A 302 -9.26 -14.94 -4.71
C LEU A 302 -9.60 -16.37 -5.18
N CYS A 303 -8.93 -16.87 -6.22
CA CYS A 303 -9.07 -18.25 -6.68
C CYS A 303 -8.67 -19.28 -5.61
N ALA A 304 -7.61 -18.99 -4.85
CA ALA A 304 -7.16 -19.86 -3.77
C ALA A 304 -8.17 -19.89 -2.61
N HIS A 305 -8.83 -18.76 -2.32
CA HIS A 305 -9.94 -18.69 -1.38
C HIS A 305 -11.14 -19.53 -1.86
N ASN A 306 -11.53 -19.39 -3.13
CA ASN A 306 -12.58 -20.22 -3.74
C ASN A 306 -12.29 -21.72 -3.59
N LEU A 307 -11.04 -22.13 -3.84
CA LEU A 307 -10.62 -23.53 -3.70
C LEU A 307 -10.67 -24.01 -2.23
N GLU A 308 -10.17 -23.20 -1.30
CA GLU A 308 -10.06 -23.54 0.12
C GLU A 308 -11.43 -23.63 0.81
N HIS A 309 -12.32 -22.68 0.52
CA HIS A 309 -13.63 -22.57 1.14
C HIS A 309 -14.78 -23.18 0.31
N ARG A 310 -14.47 -23.72 -0.88
CA ARG A 310 -15.45 -24.25 -1.84
C ARG A 310 -16.52 -23.22 -2.21
N THR A 311 -16.09 -21.98 -2.41
CA THR A 311 -16.93 -20.86 -2.86
C THR A 311 -16.74 -20.62 -4.36
N ASN A 312 -17.64 -19.84 -4.95
CA ASN A 312 -17.59 -19.45 -6.37
C ASN A 312 -17.70 -17.93 -6.49
N LEU A 313 -16.78 -17.23 -5.83
CA LEU A 313 -16.71 -15.77 -5.89
C LEU A 313 -16.13 -15.34 -7.23
N GLY A 314 -16.80 -14.38 -7.87
CA GLY A 314 -16.27 -13.71 -9.05
C GLY A 314 -15.40 -12.53 -8.67
N LYS A 315 -14.72 -11.95 -9.68
CA LYS A 315 -14.10 -10.65 -9.57
C LYS A 315 -15.12 -9.58 -9.93
N ARG A 316 -15.36 -8.62 -9.03
CA ARG A 316 -16.22 -7.45 -9.27
C ARG A 316 -15.49 -6.35 -10.03
N LYS A 317 -14.28 -6.01 -9.59
CA LYS A 317 -13.40 -5.04 -10.26
C LYS A 317 -11.93 -5.29 -9.93
N ASN A 318 -11.03 -4.76 -10.75
CA ASN A 318 -9.63 -4.62 -10.40
C ASN A 318 -9.47 -3.50 -9.34
N GLY A 319 -8.45 -3.62 -8.50
CA GLY A 319 -8.24 -2.74 -7.36
C GLY A 319 -8.99 -3.20 -6.09
N PRO A 320 -8.72 -2.54 -4.95
CA PRO A 320 -9.42 -2.83 -3.70
C PRO A 320 -10.92 -2.49 -3.80
N CYS A 321 -11.72 -3.14 -2.96
CA CYS A 321 -13.09 -2.70 -2.74
C CYS A 321 -13.08 -1.31 -2.11
N GLU A 322 -14.03 -0.47 -2.53
CA GLU A 322 -14.26 0.81 -1.84
C GLU A 322 -14.74 0.52 -0.42
N GLU A 323 -14.20 1.25 0.56
CA GLU A 323 -14.82 1.34 1.87
C GLU A 323 -16.10 2.16 1.68
N ASP A 324 -17.27 1.62 2.03
CA ASP A 324 -18.52 2.38 2.00
C ASP A 324 -18.35 3.65 2.87
N ILE A 325 -18.17 4.82 2.24
CA ILE A 325 -18.07 6.13 2.92
C ILE A 325 -19.44 6.57 3.48
N THR A 326 -20.46 5.72 3.41
CA THR A 326 -21.82 6.01 3.87
C THR A 326 -22.21 5.13 5.05
N ARG A 327 -21.79 5.54 6.25
CA ARG A 327 -22.54 5.27 7.49
C ARG A 327 -22.23 6.27 8.60
#